data_AF-A0A6I2GZ99-F1
#
_entry.id   AF-A0A6I2GZ99-F1
#
_cell.length_a   1.000
_cell.length_b   1.000
_cell.length_c   1.000
_cell.angle_alpha   90.00
_cell.angle_beta   90.00
_cell.angle_gamma   90.00
#
_symmetry.space_group_name_H-M   'P 1'
#
loop_
_entity.id
_entity.type
_entity.pdbx_description
1 polymer ?
#
loop_
_entity_poly.entity_id
_entity_poly.type
_entity_poly.pdbx_seq_one_letter_code
_entity_poly.pdbx_strand_id
1 'polypeptide(L)'
;MKRWTWALAVVALFTGCQDGAKSPAAKRTELRSLDGNTVEFVTTKDQLPFCLLFTVSEKGVVRQLTMTRQNLSIKCDPGVPIGKTTFRIPAEEGKVYAYVFYSDQKLVAGTVAQQIYEHERGGRINAMDFRLPGQVAVETIEFTPQAAPAPTVGGVVGAGGQLKPNPDGGIVAPPAGAADAGSQAQ
;
A
#
# COMPACT_ATOMS: atom_id res chain seq x y z
N MET A 1 -74.34 36.32 4.82
CA MET A 1 -73.41 37.06 3.94
C MET A 1 -71.98 36.67 4.27
N LYS A 2 -71.22 36.33 3.22
CA LYS A 2 -69.76 36.39 3.06
C LYS A 2 -68.85 35.38 3.80
N ARG A 3 -67.99 34.80 2.97
CA ARG A 3 -67.03 33.69 3.16
C ARG A 3 -65.69 34.24 3.66
N TRP A 4 -64.91 33.43 4.40
CA TRP A 4 -63.45 33.39 4.31
C TRP A 4 -62.91 32.13 5.03
N THR A 5 -62.68 31.01 4.30
CA THR A 5 -61.34 30.53 3.86
C THR A 5 -60.36 30.34 5.03
N TRP A 6 -60.30 29.13 5.59
CA TRP A 6 -59.27 28.10 5.32
C TRP A 6 -57.86 28.51 5.77
N ALA A 7 -57.39 27.90 6.87
CA ALA A 7 -55.97 27.75 7.19
C ALA A 7 -55.75 26.40 7.90
N LEU A 8 -55.64 25.36 7.08
CA LEU A 8 -54.94 24.12 7.39
C LEU A 8 -53.44 24.42 7.34
N ALA A 9 -52.68 24.15 8.40
CA ALA A 9 -51.24 23.89 8.29
C ALA A 9 -50.77 23.07 9.49
N VAL A 10 -50.61 21.78 9.21
CA VAL A 10 -50.10 20.70 10.05
C VAL A 10 -48.78 21.10 10.72
N VAL A 11 -48.78 21.20 12.04
CA VAL A 11 -47.58 21.39 12.85
C VAL A 11 -46.99 20.01 13.18
N ALA A 12 -45.72 19.84 12.79
CA ALA A 12 -44.73 18.96 13.38
C ALA A 12 -44.96 17.43 13.29
N LEU A 13 -44.68 16.89 12.11
CA LEU A 13 -44.09 15.55 11.98
C LEU A 13 -42.80 15.65 11.16
N PHE A 14 -41.81 16.39 11.70
CA PHE A 14 -40.42 16.21 11.32
C PHE A 14 -39.77 15.31 12.37
N THR A 15 -40.11 14.02 12.37
CA THR A 15 -39.17 13.00 12.80
C THR A 15 -38.06 12.99 11.76
N GLY A 16 -37.10 13.90 11.91
CA GLY A 16 -35.87 13.88 11.13
C GLY A 16 -35.24 12.51 11.32
N CYS A 17 -35.22 11.71 10.26
CA CYS A 17 -34.18 10.72 10.09
C CYS A 17 -32.88 11.46 10.32
N GLN A 18 -32.27 11.25 11.48
CA GLN A 18 -30.87 11.56 11.65
C GLN A 18 -30.19 10.78 10.53
N ASP A 19 -29.65 11.51 9.55
CA ASP A 19 -28.73 10.97 8.58
C ASP A 19 -27.76 10.11 9.37
N GLY A 20 -27.97 8.80 9.28
CA GLY A 20 -27.17 7.83 9.99
C GLY A 20 -25.77 8.05 9.48
N ALA A 21 -24.94 8.73 10.28
CA ALA A 21 -23.52 8.86 10.05
C ALA A 21 -23.05 7.45 9.75
N LYS A 22 -22.84 7.18 8.47
CA LYS A 22 -22.49 5.87 7.96
C LYS A 22 -21.17 5.57 8.64
N SER A 23 -21.23 4.77 9.71
CA SER A 23 -20.06 4.47 10.54
C SER A 23 -18.96 4.07 9.57
N PRO A 24 -17.79 4.75 9.57
CA PRO A 24 -16.75 4.51 8.58
C PRO A 24 -16.48 3.00 8.59
N ALA A 25 -16.60 2.39 7.42
CA ALA A 25 -16.42 0.94 7.29
C ALA A 25 -15.12 0.57 8.00
N ALA A 26 -15.21 -0.40 8.92
CA ALA A 26 -14.06 -0.81 9.72
C ALA A 26 -12.90 -1.14 8.77
N LYS A 27 -11.76 -0.46 8.96
CA LYS A 27 -10.55 -0.70 8.15
C LYS A 27 -10.14 -2.15 8.31
N ARG A 28 -9.83 -2.81 7.20
CA ARG A 28 -9.49 -4.24 7.17
C ARG A 28 -7.98 -4.45 7.30
N THR A 29 -7.20 -3.42 7.00
CA THR A 29 -5.75 -3.40 6.91
C THR A 29 -5.26 -2.03 7.37
N GLU A 30 -4.22 -2.05 8.20
CA GLU A 30 -3.49 -0.86 8.62
C GLU A 30 -2.20 -0.76 7.79
N LEU A 31 -1.93 0.44 7.26
CA LEU A 31 -0.64 0.76 6.68
C LEU A 31 0.30 1.28 7.76
N ARG A 32 1.46 0.64 7.91
CA ARG A 32 2.55 1.12 8.78
C ARG A 32 3.72 1.54 7.91
N SER A 33 4.08 2.82 7.95
CA SER A 33 5.29 3.31 7.27
C SER A 33 6.47 3.07 8.20
N LEU A 34 7.48 2.35 7.72
CA LEU A 34 8.69 2.04 8.50
C LEU A 34 9.80 3.06 8.24
N ASP A 35 10.10 3.30 6.97
CA ASP A 35 11.16 4.24 6.56
C ASP A 35 10.94 4.67 5.10
N GLY A 36 10.67 5.95 4.87
CA GLY A 36 10.52 6.57 3.56
C GLY A 36 9.58 5.82 2.59
N ASN A 37 10.17 4.91 1.82
CA ASN A 37 9.52 4.09 0.79
C ASN A 37 9.20 2.65 1.24
N THR A 38 9.45 2.31 2.50
CA THR A 38 9.25 0.97 3.06
C THR A 38 8.00 0.95 3.94
N VAL A 39 7.08 0.07 3.62
CA VAL A 39 5.78 -0.05 4.29
C VAL A 39 5.46 -1.49 4.66
N GLU A 40 4.63 -1.65 5.69
CA GLU A 40 3.96 -2.90 6.05
C GLU A 40 2.45 -2.72 5.99
N PHE A 41 1.77 -3.77 5.54
CA PHE A 41 0.31 -3.85 5.54
C PHE A 41 -0.10 -4.87 6.59
N VAL A 42 -0.74 -4.43 7.66
CA VAL A 42 -1.10 -5.29 8.81
C VAL A 42 -2.58 -5.60 8.78
N THR A 43 -2.93 -6.88 8.78
CA THR A 43 -4.33 -7.32 8.76
C THR A 43 -5.00 -7.01 10.10
N THR A 44 -6.24 -6.51 10.09
CA THR A 44 -7.03 -6.28 11.31
C THR A 44 -7.79 -7.54 11.71
N LYS A 45 -8.63 -7.47 12.75
CA LYS A 45 -9.48 -8.59 13.17
C LYS A 45 -10.63 -8.82 12.17
N ASP A 46 -11.20 -10.02 12.22
CA ASP A 46 -12.42 -10.41 11.49
C ASP A 46 -12.35 -10.28 9.96
N GLN A 47 -11.16 -10.55 9.42
CA GLN A 47 -10.94 -10.64 7.97
C GLN A 47 -11.06 -12.07 7.47
N LEU A 48 -11.33 -12.21 6.17
CA LEU A 48 -11.35 -13.51 5.51
C LEU A 48 -9.92 -14.08 5.45
N PRO A 49 -9.76 -15.42 5.48
CA PRO A 49 -8.49 -16.07 5.80
C PRO A 49 -7.41 -15.96 4.71
N PHE A 50 -7.80 -15.69 3.47
CA PHE A 50 -6.87 -15.53 2.37
C PHE A 50 -6.78 -14.07 1.95
N CYS A 51 -5.60 -13.62 1.53
CA CYS A 51 -5.47 -12.31 0.93
C CYS A 51 -4.49 -12.21 -0.25
N LEU A 52 -4.75 -11.23 -1.10
CA LEU A 52 -3.88 -10.73 -2.17
C LEU A 52 -3.68 -9.24 -1.99
N LEU A 53 -2.47 -8.78 -2.26
CA LEU A 53 -2.11 -7.37 -2.21
C LEU A 53 -1.53 -6.94 -3.56
N PHE A 54 -2.15 -5.92 -4.14
CA PHE A 54 -1.67 -5.23 -5.32
C PHE A 54 -1.46 -3.76 -5.01
N THR A 55 -0.54 -3.12 -5.71
CA THR A 55 -0.41 -1.67 -5.75
C THR A 55 -0.58 -1.18 -7.16
N VAL A 56 -1.17 -0.01 -7.28
CA VAL A 56 -1.38 0.71 -8.52
C VAL A 56 -0.96 2.14 -8.30
N SER A 57 0.04 2.61 -9.04
CA SER A 57 0.49 4.00 -8.94
C SER A 57 -0.35 4.92 -9.82
N GLU A 58 -0.35 6.21 -9.54
CA GLU A 58 -0.96 7.24 -10.40
C GLU A 58 -0.34 7.28 -11.81
N LYS A 59 0.85 6.70 -11.97
CA LYS A 59 1.55 6.52 -13.26
C LYS A 59 1.14 5.24 -14.00
N GLY A 60 0.21 4.46 -13.45
CA GLY A 60 -0.28 3.21 -14.02
C GLY A 60 0.63 1.99 -13.79
N VAL A 61 1.53 2.06 -12.79
CA VAL A 61 2.40 0.92 -12.46
C VAL A 61 1.64 -0.03 -11.54
N VAL A 62 1.30 -1.21 -12.05
CA VAL A 62 0.66 -2.28 -11.28
C VAL A 62 1.71 -3.26 -10.77
N ARG A 63 1.72 -3.52 -9.46
CA ARG A 63 2.60 -4.54 -8.84
C ARG A 63 1.78 -5.51 -7.99
N GLN A 64 2.06 -6.80 -8.14
CA GLN A 64 1.61 -7.81 -7.19
C GLN A 64 2.62 -7.93 -6.06
N LEU A 65 2.23 -7.57 -4.84
CA LEU A 65 3.13 -7.61 -3.68
C LEU A 65 3.16 -9.01 -3.04
N THR A 66 2.03 -9.71 -3.01
CA THR A 66 1.95 -11.10 -2.53
C THR A 66 2.21 -12.10 -3.65
N MET A 67 3.43 -12.13 -4.17
CA MET A 67 3.81 -13.07 -5.23
C MET A 67 4.19 -14.43 -4.64
N THR A 68 3.48 -15.49 -5.04
CA THR A 68 3.77 -16.88 -4.65
C THR A 68 4.13 -17.72 -5.87
N ARG A 69 4.82 -18.86 -5.66
CA ARG A 69 5.17 -19.78 -6.76
C ARG A 69 3.96 -20.29 -7.52
N GLN A 70 2.83 -20.46 -6.81
CA GLN A 70 1.58 -20.98 -7.38
C GLN A 70 0.69 -19.86 -7.94
N ASN A 71 1.10 -18.59 -7.80
CA ASN A 71 0.32 -17.42 -8.17
C ASN A 71 -1.08 -17.38 -7.53
N LEU A 72 -1.16 -17.82 -6.27
CA LEU A 72 -2.37 -17.84 -5.45
C LEU A 72 -2.28 -16.85 -4.29
N SER A 73 -3.44 -16.43 -3.81
CA SER A 73 -3.58 -15.72 -2.53
C SER A 73 -2.93 -16.49 -1.39
N ILE A 74 -2.34 -15.75 -0.45
CA ILE A 74 -1.71 -16.30 0.74
C ILE A 74 -2.67 -16.32 1.92
N LYS A 75 -2.33 -17.06 2.98
CA LYS A 75 -3.05 -16.98 4.25
C LYS A 75 -2.67 -15.69 4.99
N CYS A 76 -3.65 -14.98 5.55
CA CYS A 76 -3.47 -13.70 6.21
C CYS A 76 -4.09 -13.75 7.60
N ASP A 77 -3.22 -13.85 8.60
CA ASP A 77 -3.63 -13.95 9.99
C ASP A 77 -3.87 -12.55 10.59
N PRO A 78 -4.88 -12.37 11.46
CA PRO A 78 -5.14 -11.09 12.12
C PRO A 78 -3.95 -10.58 12.92
N GLY A 79 -3.69 -9.28 12.84
CA GLY A 79 -2.60 -8.59 13.53
C GLY A 79 -1.20 -8.85 12.94
N VAL A 80 -1.10 -9.63 11.87
CA VAL A 80 0.17 -9.99 11.24
C VAL A 80 0.35 -9.19 9.93
N PRO A 81 1.58 -8.73 9.63
CA PRO A 81 1.89 -8.18 8.31
C PRO A 81 1.58 -9.18 7.20
N ILE A 82 0.93 -8.72 6.14
CA ILE A 82 0.63 -9.52 4.95
C ILE A 82 1.94 -10.07 4.38
N GLY A 83 2.02 -11.39 4.23
CA GLY A 83 3.24 -12.07 3.78
C GLY A 83 4.39 -12.08 4.78
N LYS A 84 4.18 -11.60 6.03
CA LYS A 84 5.20 -11.48 7.08
C LYS A 84 6.45 -10.73 6.59
N THR A 85 6.25 -9.69 5.79
CA THR A 85 7.33 -8.96 5.12
C THR A 85 7.00 -7.47 5.00
N THR A 86 8.02 -6.71 4.63
CA THR A 86 7.94 -5.29 4.28
C THR A 86 7.98 -5.14 2.77
N PHE A 87 7.39 -4.08 2.26
CA PHE A 87 7.37 -3.78 0.83
C PHE A 87 8.04 -2.44 0.58
N ARG A 88 8.95 -2.42 -0.39
CA ARG A 88 9.59 -1.20 -0.86
C ARG A 88 8.86 -0.71 -2.11
N ILE A 89 8.32 0.51 -2.04
CA ILE A 89 7.49 1.11 -3.07
C ILE A 89 8.16 2.42 -3.52
N PRO A 90 8.73 2.49 -4.73
CA PRO A 90 9.54 3.63 -5.15
C PRO A 90 8.80 4.97 -5.05
N ALA A 91 9.47 6.00 -4.53
CA ALA A 91 8.87 7.34 -4.39
C ALA A 91 8.56 7.98 -5.76
N GLU A 92 9.30 7.57 -6.78
CA GLU A 92 9.10 7.99 -8.17
C GLU A 92 7.77 7.51 -8.73
N GLU A 93 7.10 6.54 -8.11
CA GLU A 93 5.76 6.09 -8.52
C GLU A 93 4.67 7.12 -8.15
N GLY A 94 4.96 8.07 -7.25
CA GLY A 94 4.01 9.10 -6.84
C GLY A 94 2.93 8.54 -5.92
N LYS A 95 1.69 9.03 -6.05
CA LYS A 95 0.56 8.48 -5.29
C LYS A 95 0.30 7.02 -5.66
N VAL A 96 0.05 6.18 -4.66
CA VAL A 96 -0.20 4.74 -4.82
C VAL A 96 -1.50 4.35 -4.13
N TYR A 97 -2.28 3.50 -4.83
CA TYR A 97 -3.45 2.80 -4.33
C TYR A 97 -3.08 1.34 -4.08
N ALA A 98 -3.05 0.94 -2.82
CA ALA A 98 -2.94 -0.46 -2.44
C ALA A 98 -4.34 -1.09 -2.37
N TYR A 99 -4.53 -2.18 -3.11
CA TYR A 99 -5.74 -2.99 -3.10
C TYR A 99 -5.47 -4.29 -2.36
N VAL A 100 -6.10 -4.44 -1.19
CA VAL A 100 -6.04 -5.65 -0.38
C VAL A 100 -7.34 -6.42 -0.59
N PHE A 101 -7.24 -7.60 -1.21
CA PHE A 101 -8.35 -8.51 -1.40
C PHE A 101 -8.33 -9.54 -0.29
N TYR A 102 -9.41 -9.66 0.46
CA TYR A 102 -9.63 -10.71 1.45
C TYR A 102 -10.68 -11.68 0.91
N SER A 103 -10.46 -12.99 1.02
CA SER A 103 -11.37 -14.01 0.48
C SER A 103 -11.49 -15.25 1.37
N ASP A 104 -12.66 -15.88 1.30
CA ASP A 104 -12.97 -17.15 1.99
C ASP A 104 -12.24 -18.36 1.37
N GLN A 105 -11.89 -18.26 0.08
CA GLN A 105 -11.14 -19.25 -0.68
C GLN A 105 -9.91 -18.65 -1.37
N LYS A 106 -9.05 -19.51 -1.94
CA LYS A 106 -7.86 -19.03 -2.65
C LYS A 106 -8.24 -18.34 -3.97
N LEU A 107 -7.67 -17.17 -4.21
CA LEU A 107 -7.80 -16.44 -5.46
C LEU A 107 -6.56 -16.63 -6.35
N VAL A 108 -6.76 -16.71 -7.66
CA VAL A 108 -5.68 -16.74 -8.65
C VAL A 108 -5.26 -15.31 -8.94
N ALA A 109 -4.05 -14.93 -8.54
CA ALA A 109 -3.63 -13.54 -8.60
C ALA A 109 -3.53 -13.00 -10.03
N GLY A 110 -3.20 -13.86 -11.01
CA GLY A 110 -3.23 -13.47 -12.43
C GLY A 110 -4.60 -13.01 -12.92
N THR A 111 -5.69 -13.63 -12.46
CA THR A 111 -7.06 -13.21 -12.82
C THR A 111 -7.44 -11.88 -12.19
N VAL A 112 -6.98 -11.63 -10.96
CA VAL A 112 -7.17 -10.34 -10.27
C VAL A 112 -6.38 -9.25 -10.98
N ALA A 113 -5.12 -9.53 -11.32
CA ALA A 113 -4.23 -8.61 -12.04
C ALA A 113 -4.83 -8.21 -13.39
N GLN A 114 -5.36 -9.17 -14.15
CA GLN A 114 -6.03 -8.89 -15.43
C GLN A 114 -7.19 -7.91 -15.25
N GLN A 115 -8.06 -8.14 -14.26
CA GLN A 115 -9.18 -7.23 -13.98
C GLN A 115 -8.67 -5.83 -13.57
N ILE A 116 -7.59 -5.73 -12.79
CA ILE A 116 -6.96 -4.44 -12.46
C ILE A 116 -6.52 -3.72 -13.75
N TYR A 117 -5.82 -4.40 -14.65
CA TYR A 117 -5.35 -3.81 -15.92
C TYR A 117 -6.50 -3.36 -16.84
N GLU A 118 -7.64 -4.06 -16.81
CA GLU A 118 -8.82 -3.69 -17.60
C GLU A 118 -9.49 -2.41 -17.08
N HIS A 119 -9.42 -2.15 -15.77
CA HIS A 119 -9.99 -0.96 -15.12
C HIS A 119 -9.05 0.25 -15.05
N GLU A 120 -7.75 0.03 -15.18
CA GLU A 120 -6.63 0.98 -15.03
C GLU A 120 -6.59 2.16 -16.03
N ARG A 121 -7.64 2.39 -16.82
CA ARG A 121 -7.75 3.61 -17.66
C ARG A 121 -8.15 4.86 -16.87
N GLY A 122 -7.48 5.11 -15.73
CA GLY A 122 -7.38 6.44 -15.12
C GLY A 122 -8.22 6.71 -13.85
N GLY A 123 -8.50 5.71 -13.01
CA GLY A 123 -9.30 5.94 -11.79
C GLY A 123 -9.12 4.90 -10.69
N ARG A 124 -9.58 5.27 -9.48
CA ARG A 124 -9.69 4.35 -8.33
C ARG A 124 -10.65 3.21 -8.68
N ILE A 125 -10.21 1.98 -8.50
CA ILE A 125 -11.00 0.78 -8.74
C ILE A 125 -11.88 0.52 -7.52
N ASN A 126 -13.16 0.23 -7.72
CA ASN A 126 -14.09 -0.10 -6.64
C ASN A 126 -14.16 -1.61 -6.42
N ALA A 127 -14.49 -2.01 -5.20
CA ALA A 127 -14.64 -3.43 -4.84
C ALA A 127 -15.66 -4.17 -5.74
N MET A 128 -16.70 -3.48 -6.20
CA MET A 128 -17.77 -4.04 -7.03
C MET A 128 -17.35 -4.29 -8.49
N ASP A 129 -16.21 -3.75 -8.90
CA ASP A 129 -15.71 -3.88 -10.28
C ASP A 129 -15.05 -5.25 -10.51
N PHE A 130 -14.84 -6.01 -9.43
CA PHE A 130 -14.18 -7.31 -9.44
C PHE A 130 -15.19 -8.47 -9.48
N ARG A 131 -14.99 -9.36 -10.44
CA ARG A 131 -15.72 -10.63 -10.57
C ARG A 131 -14.85 -11.74 -10.01
N LEU A 132 -14.94 -11.94 -8.70
CA LEU A 132 -14.12 -12.92 -7.97
C LEU A 132 -15.00 -14.01 -7.37
N PRO A 133 -14.51 -15.25 -7.28
CA PRO A 133 -15.27 -16.36 -6.73
C PRO A 133 -15.38 -16.27 -5.20
N GLY A 134 -16.53 -16.68 -4.66
CA GLY A 134 -16.79 -16.77 -3.22
C GLY A 134 -17.07 -15.43 -2.56
N GLN A 135 -16.88 -15.37 -1.25
CA GLN A 135 -16.98 -14.13 -0.51
C GLN A 135 -15.66 -13.37 -0.62
N VAL A 136 -15.71 -12.14 -1.13
CA VAL A 136 -14.55 -11.26 -1.24
C VAL A 136 -14.85 -9.90 -0.62
N ALA A 137 -13.90 -9.39 0.13
CA ALA A 137 -13.86 -7.99 0.57
C ALA A 137 -12.61 -7.32 0.01
N VAL A 138 -12.76 -6.10 -0.50
CA VAL A 138 -11.62 -5.32 -1.02
C VAL A 138 -11.47 -4.08 -0.17
N GLU A 139 -10.25 -3.81 0.26
CA GLU A 139 -9.87 -2.55 0.87
C GLU A 139 -8.90 -1.80 -0.03
N THR A 140 -9.13 -0.48 -0.14
CA THR A 140 -8.22 0.43 -0.83
C THR A 140 -7.56 1.33 0.18
N ILE A 141 -6.23 1.34 0.18
CA ILE A 141 -5.41 2.27 0.97
C ILE A 141 -4.69 3.19 0.01
N GLU A 142 -4.85 4.50 0.21
CA GLU A 142 -4.14 5.53 -0.54
C GLU A 142 -2.97 6.06 0.30
N PHE A 143 -1.79 6.17 -0.30
CA PHE A 143 -0.60 6.77 0.30
C PHE A 143 0.38 7.23 -0.78
N THR A 144 1.37 8.04 -0.40
CA THR A 144 2.47 8.46 -1.27
C THR A 144 3.79 8.01 -0.63
N PRO A 145 4.57 7.12 -1.26
CA PRO A 145 5.87 6.72 -0.73
C PRO A 145 6.81 7.91 -0.69
N GLN A 146 7.58 8.04 0.39
CA GLN A 146 8.56 9.10 0.53
C GLN A 146 9.94 8.61 0.09
N ALA A 147 10.82 9.53 -0.33
CA ALA A 147 12.21 9.16 -0.63
C ALA A 147 12.85 8.56 0.63
N ALA A 148 13.55 7.43 0.47
CA ALA A 148 14.35 6.89 1.56
C ALA A 148 15.49 7.89 1.87
N PRO A 149 15.83 8.10 3.15
CA PRO A 149 16.99 8.91 3.51
C PRO A 149 18.24 8.36 2.83
N ALA A 150 19.13 9.25 2.38
CA ALA A 150 20.37 8.82 1.74
C ALA A 150 21.17 7.91 2.69
N PRO A 151 21.70 6.76 2.22
CA PRO A 151 22.50 5.89 3.06
C PRO A 151 23.69 6.67 3.59
N THR A 152 23.88 6.68 4.91
CA THR A 152 25.09 7.27 5.51
C THR A 152 26.26 6.32 5.25
N VAL A 153 27.02 6.59 4.18
CA VAL A 153 28.24 5.84 3.86
C VAL A 153 29.31 6.15 4.91
N GLY A 154 29.89 5.12 5.50
CA GLY A 154 31.06 5.24 6.39
C GLY A 154 30.81 5.00 7.88
N GLY A 155 29.61 4.61 8.34
CA GLY A 155 29.41 4.23 9.74
C GLY A 155 30.05 2.87 10.06
N VAL A 156 30.95 2.80 11.05
CA VAL A 156 31.45 1.52 11.59
C VAL A 156 30.49 1.06 12.68
N VAL A 157 30.01 -0.19 12.60
CA VAL A 157 29.18 -0.78 13.65
C VAL A 157 30.06 -1.02 14.88
N GLY A 158 29.82 -0.25 15.95
CA GLY A 158 30.52 -0.43 17.22
C GLY A 158 30.04 -1.67 17.98
N ALA A 159 30.87 -2.17 18.90
CA ALA A 159 30.47 -3.22 19.84
C ALA A 159 29.26 -2.75 20.67
N GLY A 160 28.09 -3.33 20.39
CA GLY A 160 26.80 -2.91 20.95
C GLY A 160 25.74 -2.46 19.92
N GLY A 161 26.04 -2.53 18.61
CA GLY A 161 25.06 -2.27 17.55
C GLY A 161 24.75 -0.78 17.32
N GLN A 162 25.51 0.12 17.95
CA GLN A 162 25.39 1.55 17.74
C GLN A 162 26.26 1.99 16.56
N LEU A 163 25.64 2.67 15.60
CA LEU A 163 26.34 3.33 14.49
C LEU A 163 27.08 4.56 15.03
N LYS A 164 28.42 4.52 14.99
CA LYS A 164 29.24 5.72 15.27
C LYS A 164 29.63 6.36 13.94
N PRO A 165 29.55 7.70 13.81
CA PRO A 165 30.18 8.40 12.70
C PRO A 165 31.66 8.02 12.66
N ASN A 166 32.17 7.58 11.50
CA ASN A 166 33.60 7.36 11.35
C ASN A 166 34.31 8.72 11.37
N PRO A 167 35.21 8.97 12.35
CA PRO A 167 35.93 10.23 12.45
C PRO A 167 36.84 10.53 11.25
N ASP A 168 37.15 9.53 10.42
CA ASP A 168 38.15 9.64 9.36
C ASP A 168 37.57 10.03 7.98
N GLY A 169 36.26 10.31 7.88
CA GLY A 169 35.66 11.03 6.74
C GLY A 169 36.08 10.55 5.33
N GLY A 170 36.20 9.24 5.13
CA GLY A 170 36.80 8.65 3.91
C GLY A 170 35.95 8.85 2.66
N ILE A 171 36.05 10.00 2.01
CA ILE A 171 35.81 10.14 0.57
C ILE A 171 37.03 9.52 -0.11
N VAL A 172 36.94 8.26 -0.54
CA VAL A 172 37.96 7.71 -1.43
C VAL A 172 37.76 8.36 -2.80
N ALA A 173 38.52 9.43 -3.05
CA ALA A 173 38.65 9.99 -4.38
C ALA A 173 39.16 8.90 -5.34
N PRO A 174 38.65 8.80 -6.58
CA PRO A 174 39.23 7.87 -7.55
C PRO A 174 40.68 8.29 -7.82
N PRO A 175 41.65 7.36 -7.85
CA PRO A 175 43.04 7.72 -8.08
C PRO A 175 43.20 8.27 -9.52
N ALA A 176 43.49 9.56 -9.59
CA ALA A 176 43.98 10.21 -10.79
C ALA A 176 45.48 9.91 -10.95
N GLY A 177 45.82 9.15 -11.98
CA GLY A 177 47.14 9.15 -12.62
C GLY A 177 48.31 8.49 -11.88
N ALA A 178 48.76 7.35 -12.41
CA ALA A 178 50.18 7.02 -12.46
C ALA A 178 50.44 6.22 -13.75
N ALA A 179 51.11 6.87 -14.70
CA ALA A 179 51.68 6.29 -15.90
C ALA A 179 53.02 5.60 -15.59
N ASP A 180 53.34 4.60 -16.42
CA ASP A 180 54.64 4.00 -16.75
C ASP A 180 55.58 3.49 -15.64
N ALA A 181 55.86 2.17 -15.69
CA ALA A 181 57.20 1.64 -15.99
C ALA A 181 57.22 0.10 -15.82
N GLY A 182 57.54 -0.62 -16.89
CA GLY A 182 57.74 -2.07 -16.85
C GLY A 182 58.39 -2.57 -18.13
N SER A 183 59.64 -2.15 -18.36
CA SER A 183 60.53 -2.67 -19.41
C SER A 183 61.66 -3.49 -18.79
N GLN A 184 62.03 -4.55 -19.51
CA GLN A 184 63.18 -5.48 -19.38
C GLN A 184 62.95 -6.74 -18.54
N ALA A 185 63.42 -7.94 -18.92
CA ALA A 185 64.02 -8.47 -20.14
C ALA A 185 64.22 -10.00 -19.96
N GLN A 186 64.45 -10.69 -21.09
CA GLN A 186 64.81 -12.10 -21.33
C GLN A 186 63.65 -13.03 -21.71
#